data_AF-A0A7G1G581-F1
#
_entry.id   AF-A0A7G1G581-F1
#
_cell.length_a   1.000
_cell.length_b   1.000
_cell.length_c   1.000
_cell.angle_alpha   90.00
_cell.angle_beta   90.00
_cell.angle_gamma   90.00
#
_symmetry.space_group_name_H-M   'P 1'
#
loop_
_entity.id
_entity.type
_entity.pdbx_description
1 polymer ?
#
loop_
_entity_poly.entity_id
_entity_poly.type
_entity_poly.pdbx_seq_one_letter_code
_entity_poly.pdbx_strand_id
1 'polypeptide(L)'
;MELKVIDFNLPKDANVILGQSHFIKTVEDLYETIVTTNSNIKFGVAFNEASGPCLVRYDGNDEELIQSAIENIKNIGAGHTFTIVMKNGFPINILNQIKNVQEVTHIYAATANPLQVIIAETNLGRGIMGVIDGYSPKGVEDEKAKKEKYDFLRNITGYKR
;
A
#
# COMPACT_ATOMS: atom_id res chain seq x y z
N MET A 1 -13.17 16.05 -17.19
CA MET A 1 -12.76 15.37 -15.94
C MET A 1 -13.72 14.21 -15.73
N GLU A 2 -13.19 13.02 -15.49
CA GLU A 2 -13.96 11.79 -15.24
C GLU A 2 -13.51 11.19 -13.90
N LEU A 3 -14.44 10.64 -13.13
CA LEU A 3 -14.12 9.89 -11.91
C LEU A 3 -14.25 8.39 -12.18
N LYS A 4 -13.24 7.64 -11.77
CA LYS A 4 -13.17 6.17 -11.91
C LYS A 4 -12.95 5.54 -10.54
N VAL A 5 -13.45 4.32 -10.39
CA VAL A 5 -13.19 3.47 -9.23
C VAL A 5 -12.41 2.27 -9.73
N ILE A 6 -11.21 2.08 -9.20
CA ILE A 6 -10.31 0.98 -9.55
C ILE A 6 -10.25 0.01 -8.37
N ASP A 7 -10.61 -1.24 -8.59
CA ASP A 7 -10.42 -2.30 -7.60
C ASP A 7 -8.94 -2.65 -7.49
N PHE A 8 -8.43 -2.72 -6.26
CA PHE A 8 -7.08 -3.18 -5.98
C PHE A 8 -7.09 -4.70 -5.80
N ASN A 9 -6.50 -5.43 -6.74
CA ASN A 9 -6.42 -6.88 -6.73
C ASN A 9 -5.28 -7.34 -5.82
N LEU A 10 -5.62 -7.60 -4.55
CA LEU A 10 -4.68 -8.05 -3.54
C LEU A 10 -4.59 -9.59 -3.53
N PRO A 11 -3.38 -10.17 -3.61
CA PRO A 11 -3.21 -11.61 -3.45
C PRO A 11 -3.69 -12.07 -2.07
N LYS A 12 -4.07 -13.35 -1.98
CA LYS A 12 -4.53 -13.92 -0.71
C LYS A 12 -3.46 -13.77 0.38
N ASP A 13 -3.89 -13.41 1.58
CA ASP A 13 -3.06 -13.23 2.77
C ASP A 13 -1.95 -12.16 2.64
N ALA A 14 -2.04 -11.28 1.63
CA ALA A 14 -1.16 -10.14 1.46
C ALA A 14 -1.71 -8.86 2.12
N ASN A 15 -0.82 -7.90 2.35
CA ASN A 15 -1.15 -6.51 2.70
C ASN A 15 -0.65 -5.59 1.59
N VAL A 16 -1.22 -4.38 1.51
CA VAL A 16 -0.80 -3.32 0.59
C VAL A 16 -0.48 -2.04 1.35
N ILE A 17 0.53 -1.31 0.88
CA ILE A 17 0.74 0.12 1.17
C ILE A 17 0.68 0.87 -0.16
N LEU A 18 -0.22 1.83 -0.29
CA LEU A 18 -0.38 2.69 -1.46
C LEU A 18 -0.01 4.12 -1.09
N GLY A 19 0.85 4.77 -1.86
CA GLY A 19 1.32 6.12 -1.58
C GLY A 19 1.68 6.93 -2.82
N GLN A 20 2.12 8.16 -2.58
CA GLN A 20 2.62 9.10 -3.57
C GLN A 20 4.09 9.43 -3.24
N SER A 21 4.95 9.39 -4.26
CA SER A 21 6.38 9.67 -4.14
C SER A 21 6.83 10.67 -5.22
N HIS A 22 8.13 10.82 -5.43
CA HIS A 22 8.73 11.44 -6.61
C HIS A 22 10.10 10.82 -6.89
N PHE A 23 10.68 11.03 -8.07
CA PHE A 23 12.07 10.66 -8.39
C PHE A 23 12.36 9.14 -8.46
N ILE A 24 13.24 8.75 -9.38
CA ILE A 24 13.45 7.33 -9.77
C ILE A 24 14.08 6.49 -8.65
N LYS A 25 14.84 7.11 -7.74
CA LYS A 25 15.45 6.46 -6.59
C LYS A 25 14.42 5.87 -5.60
N THR A 26 13.15 6.29 -5.67
CA THR A 26 12.03 5.74 -4.89
C THR A 26 12.04 4.20 -4.84
N VAL A 27 12.27 3.54 -5.98
CA VAL A 27 12.14 2.07 -6.04
C VAL A 27 13.23 1.38 -5.22
N GLU A 28 14.49 1.76 -5.42
CA GLU A 28 15.62 1.20 -4.67
C GLU A 28 15.51 1.55 -3.17
N ASP A 29 15.14 2.78 -2.82
CA ASP A 29 15.08 3.20 -1.42
C ASP A 29 13.95 2.54 -0.64
N LEU A 30 12.80 2.32 -1.27
CA LEU A 30 11.73 1.54 -0.67
C LEU A 30 12.16 0.08 -0.51
N TYR A 31 12.81 -0.52 -1.51
CA TYR A 31 13.36 -1.87 -1.41
C TYR A 31 14.34 -2.00 -0.24
N GLU A 32 15.37 -1.14 -0.19
CA GLU A 32 16.39 -1.12 0.85
C GLU A 32 15.77 -0.91 2.24
N THR A 33 14.82 0.01 2.35
CA THR A 33 14.12 0.30 3.61
C THR A 33 13.39 -0.93 4.14
N ILE A 34 12.73 -1.71 3.27
CA ILE A 34 11.98 -2.90 3.70
C ILE A 34 12.96 -4.00 4.15
N VAL A 35 13.96 -4.34 3.34
CA VAL A 35 14.90 -5.44 3.66
C VAL A 35 15.75 -5.14 4.90
N THR A 36 16.08 -3.87 5.15
CA THR A 36 16.83 -3.45 6.35
C THR A 36 15.95 -3.40 7.61
N THR A 37 14.65 -3.14 7.47
CA THR A 37 13.71 -3.13 8.60
C THR A 37 13.33 -4.54 9.04
N ASN A 38 13.02 -5.43 8.09
CA ASN A 38 12.73 -6.84 8.36
C ASN A 38 13.00 -7.69 7.12
N SER A 39 14.10 -8.43 7.14
CA SER A 39 14.55 -9.29 6.04
C SER A 39 13.65 -10.50 5.74
N ASN A 40 12.70 -10.83 6.63
CA ASN A 40 11.74 -11.93 6.42
C ASN A 40 10.51 -11.50 5.59
N ILE A 41 10.29 -10.20 5.39
CA ILE A 41 9.15 -9.72 4.61
C ILE A 41 9.36 -10.10 3.15
N LYS A 42 8.31 -10.70 2.56
CA LYS A 42 8.21 -10.90 1.12
C LYS A 42 7.42 -9.76 0.52
N PHE A 43 7.92 -9.14 -0.54
CA PHE A 43 7.27 -7.97 -1.10
C PHE A 43 7.61 -7.72 -2.58
N GLY A 44 6.72 -6.97 -3.23
CA GLY A 44 6.96 -6.28 -4.49
C GLY A 44 6.65 -4.79 -4.36
N VAL A 45 7.49 -3.94 -4.94
CA VAL A 45 7.31 -2.49 -5.04
C VAL A 45 7.10 -2.15 -6.51
N ALA A 46 6.15 -1.26 -6.79
CA ALA A 46 6.00 -0.67 -8.12
C ALA A 46 5.71 0.83 -8.02
N PHE A 47 6.24 1.61 -8.96
CA PHE A 47 6.18 3.08 -9.00
C PHE A 47 5.92 3.56 -10.44
N ASN A 48 4.96 4.46 -10.61
CA ASN A 48 4.68 5.09 -11.90
C ASN A 48 5.58 6.30 -12.11
N GLU A 49 6.57 6.20 -12.99
CA GLU A 49 7.34 7.36 -13.45
C GLU A 49 6.41 8.35 -14.18
N ALA A 50 6.43 9.64 -13.81
CA ALA A 50 5.48 10.63 -14.32
C ALA A 50 6.05 11.54 -15.42
N SER A 51 7.27 11.27 -15.88
CA SER A 51 7.93 12.08 -16.92
C SER A 51 8.89 11.23 -17.75
N GLY A 52 9.31 11.75 -18.91
CA GLY A 52 10.25 11.05 -19.77
C GLY A 52 9.63 9.78 -20.35
N PRO A 53 10.24 8.59 -20.16
CA PRO A 53 9.69 7.33 -20.64
C PRO A 53 8.33 6.93 -20.04
N CYS A 54 7.96 7.50 -18.87
CA CYS A 54 6.71 7.22 -18.15
C CYS A 54 6.48 5.71 -17.91
N LEU A 55 7.52 5.00 -17.47
CA LEU A 55 7.48 3.56 -17.24
C LEU A 55 7.05 3.23 -15.81
N VAL A 56 6.46 2.05 -15.64
CA VAL A 56 6.35 1.42 -14.32
C VAL A 56 7.71 0.87 -13.94
N ARG A 57 8.28 1.43 -12.87
CA ARG A 57 9.52 0.96 -12.24
C ARG A 57 9.15 0.02 -11.10
N TYR A 58 9.92 -1.04 -10.89
CA TYR A 58 9.58 -2.05 -9.89
C TYR A 58 10.84 -2.73 -9.35
N ASP A 59 10.72 -3.31 -8.16
CA ASP A 59 11.72 -4.17 -7.51
C ASP A 59 11.01 -5.02 -6.44
N GLY A 60 11.71 -5.94 -5.80
CA GLY A 60 11.17 -6.79 -4.75
C GLY A 60 11.92 -8.10 -4.61
N ASN A 61 11.44 -8.95 -3.70
CA ASN A 61 12.07 -10.24 -3.41
C ASN A 61 11.12 -11.44 -3.54
N ASP A 62 9.95 -11.21 -4.17
CA ASP A 62 8.91 -12.19 -4.43
C ASP A 62 8.16 -11.87 -5.74
N GLU A 63 8.24 -12.77 -6.71
CA GLU A 63 7.73 -12.54 -8.07
C GLU A 63 6.20 -12.36 -8.10
N GLU A 64 5.44 -13.11 -7.29
CA GLU A 64 3.97 -12.98 -7.23
C GLU A 64 3.57 -11.58 -6.77
N LEU A 65 4.26 -11.06 -5.75
CA LEU A 65 3.98 -9.76 -5.17
C LEU A 65 4.46 -8.61 -6.07
N ILE A 66 5.57 -8.80 -6.78
CA ILE A 66 6.06 -7.86 -7.81
C ILE A 66 5.01 -7.72 -8.92
N GLN A 67 4.53 -8.83 -9.48
CA GLN A 67 3.55 -8.77 -10.56
C GLN A 67 2.24 -8.12 -10.11
N SER A 68 1.76 -8.47 -8.90
CA SER A 68 0.60 -7.82 -8.31
C SER A 68 0.80 -6.30 -8.15
N ALA A 69 1.97 -5.85 -7.67
CA ALA A 69 2.27 -4.43 -7.55
C ALA A 69 2.25 -3.70 -8.91
N ILE A 70 2.87 -4.32 -9.93
CA ILE A 70 2.92 -3.79 -11.31
C ILE A 70 1.51 -3.67 -11.90
N GLU A 71 0.70 -4.72 -11.81
CA GLU A 71 -0.65 -4.74 -12.39
C GLU A 71 -1.55 -3.69 -11.75
N ASN A 72 -1.55 -3.60 -10.41
CA ASN A 72 -2.36 -2.62 -9.69
C ASN A 72 -1.93 -1.18 -10.01
N ILE A 73 -0.63 -0.88 -10.00
CA ILE A 73 -0.16 0.49 -10.25
C ILE A 73 -0.38 0.92 -11.71
N LYS A 74 -0.33 -0.02 -12.66
CA LYS A 74 -0.73 0.20 -14.07
C LYS A 74 -2.21 0.54 -14.19
N ASN A 75 -3.08 -0.21 -13.50
CA ASN A 75 -4.52 0.02 -13.53
C ASN A 75 -4.90 1.37 -12.91
N ILE A 76 -4.24 1.74 -11.80
CA ILE A 76 -4.35 3.08 -11.19
C ILE A 76 -3.89 4.15 -12.20
N GLY A 77 -2.71 3.96 -12.80
CA GLY A 77 -2.20 4.79 -13.90
C GLY A 77 -1.97 6.26 -13.55
N ALA A 78 -1.91 6.61 -12.26
CA ALA A 78 -1.59 7.95 -11.79
C ALA A 78 -0.08 8.12 -11.69
N GLY A 79 0.44 9.26 -12.16
CA GLY A 79 1.87 9.54 -12.12
C GLY A 79 2.37 9.66 -10.68
N HIS A 80 3.60 9.20 -10.43
CA HIS A 80 4.29 9.29 -9.16
C HIS A 80 3.62 8.56 -7.98
N THR A 81 2.64 7.69 -8.25
CA THR A 81 2.12 6.78 -7.24
C THR A 81 3.03 5.56 -7.11
N PHE A 82 3.17 5.05 -5.89
CA PHE A 82 3.82 3.77 -5.64
C PHE A 82 2.91 2.84 -4.84
N THR A 83 3.11 1.54 -4.99
CA THR A 83 2.49 0.51 -4.16
C THR A 83 3.53 -0.49 -3.69
N ILE A 84 3.34 -0.99 -2.47
CA ILE A 84 4.08 -2.10 -1.89
C ILE A 84 3.06 -3.19 -1.59
N VAL A 85 3.20 -4.37 -2.19
CA VAL A 85 2.39 -5.56 -1.89
C VAL A 85 3.28 -6.51 -1.09
N MET A 86 2.83 -6.96 0.09
CA MET A 86 3.68 -7.67 1.04
C MET A 86 3.00 -8.87 1.72
N LYS A 87 3.80 -9.90 2.04
CA LYS A 87 3.46 -11.08 2.86
C LYS A 87 4.53 -11.26 3.95
N ASN A 88 4.25 -12.13 4.93
CA ASN A 88 5.16 -12.44 6.05
C ASN A 88 5.56 -11.22 6.89
N GLY A 89 4.66 -10.25 6.99
CA GLY A 89 4.78 -9.04 7.79
C GLY A 89 3.50 -8.21 7.66
N PHE A 90 3.38 -7.18 8.49
CA PHE A 90 2.25 -6.26 8.48
C PHE A 90 2.74 -4.84 8.21
N PRO A 91 1.88 -3.96 7.65
CA PRO A 91 2.25 -2.57 7.41
C PRO A 91 2.79 -1.87 8.66
N ILE A 92 2.23 -2.14 9.85
CA ILE A 92 2.70 -1.57 11.12
C ILE A 92 4.19 -1.84 11.42
N ASN A 93 4.82 -2.83 10.78
CA ASN A 93 6.24 -3.14 10.96
C ASN A 93 7.16 -2.17 10.21
N ILE A 94 6.70 -1.59 9.09
CA ILE A 94 7.54 -0.80 8.17
C ILE A 94 6.99 0.61 7.87
N LEU A 95 5.73 0.89 8.21
CA LEU A 95 5.03 2.10 7.75
C LEU A 95 5.73 3.41 8.15
N ASN A 96 6.38 3.46 9.31
CA ASN A 96 7.10 4.66 9.73
C ASN A 96 8.39 4.86 8.95
N GLN A 97 9.11 3.77 8.64
CA GLN A 97 10.31 3.82 7.81
C GLN A 97 9.96 4.25 6.39
N ILE A 98 8.87 3.74 5.82
CA ILE A 98 8.37 4.19 4.51
C ILE A 98 8.03 5.69 4.51
N LYS A 99 7.36 6.20 5.55
CA LYS A 99 7.07 7.64 5.68
C LYS A 99 8.33 8.51 5.78
N ASN A 100 9.46 7.93 6.21
CA ASN A 100 10.72 8.64 6.38
C ASN A 100 11.64 8.53 5.16
N VAL A 101 11.25 7.78 4.12
CA VAL A 101 11.94 7.79 2.83
C VAL A 101 11.77 9.17 2.21
N GLN A 102 12.87 9.76 1.74
CA GLN A 102 12.93 11.18 1.36
C GLN A 102 11.99 11.52 0.20
N GLU A 103 11.81 10.58 -0.71
CA GLU A 103 10.96 10.70 -1.88
C GLU A 103 9.46 10.59 -1.56
N VAL A 104 9.09 9.96 -0.44
CA VAL A 104 7.70 9.67 -0.09
C VAL A 104 7.00 10.93 0.41
N THR A 105 5.96 11.34 -0.32
CA THR A 105 5.20 12.55 -0.02
C THR A 105 3.96 12.27 0.83
N HIS A 106 3.31 11.12 0.62
CA HIS A 106 2.04 10.78 1.26
C HIS A 106 1.75 9.28 1.19
N ILE A 107 1.00 8.76 2.17
CA ILE A 107 0.45 7.40 2.17
C ILE A 107 -1.07 7.48 2.15
N TYR A 108 -1.69 6.87 1.15
CA TYR A 108 -3.14 6.82 1.00
C TYR A 108 -3.77 5.69 1.82
N ALA A 109 -3.17 4.50 1.81
CA ALA A 109 -3.71 3.31 2.48
C ALA A 109 -2.62 2.36 2.94
N ALA A 110 -2.91 1.58 3.98
CA ALA A 110 -2.08 0.50 4.49
C ALA A 110 -2.98 -0.60 5.10
N THR A 111 -3.33 -1.63 4.33
CA THR A 111 -4.44 -2.54 4.66
C THR A 111 -4.30 -3.95 4.08
N ALA A 112 -5.12 -4.87 4.57
CA ALA A 112 -5.39 -6.18 3.96
C ALA A 112 -6.87 -6.36 3.55
N ASN A 113 -7.70 -5.31 3.72
CA ASN A 113 -9.10 -5.33 3.33
C ASN A 113 -9.25 -5.25 1.80
N PRO A 114 -10.45 -5.55 1.26
CA PRO A 114 -10.82 -5.08 -0.06
C PRO A 114 -10.60 -3.57 -0.18
N LEU A 115 -9.91 -3.15 -1.24
CA LEU A 115 -9.49 -1.77 -1.43
C LEU A 115 -9.93 -1.29 -2.81
N GLN A 116 -10.57 -0.12 -2.86
CA GLN A 116 -10.82 0.60 -4.11
C GLN A 116 -10.10 1.95 -4.10
N VAL A 117 -9.62 2.38 -5.26
CA VAL A 117 -8.94 3.65 -5.46
C VAL A 117 -9.81 4.56 -6.31
N ILE A 118 -10.12 5.76 -5.81
CA ILE A 118 -10.91 6.76 -6.52
C ILE A 118 -9.95 7.62 -7.34
N ILE A 119 -10.11 7.60 -8.66
CA ILE A 119 -9.23 8.28 -9.61
C ILE A 119 -9.98 9.42 -10.27
N ALA A 120 -9.36 10.60 -10.35
CA ALA A 120 -9.77 11.66 -11.26
C ALA A 120 -8.89 11.65 -12.51
N GLU A 121 -9.52 11.63 -13.68
CA GLU A 121 -8.86 11.64 -14.99
C GLU A 121 -9.17 12.94 -15.74
N THR A 122 -8.14 13.54 -16.31
CA THR A 122 -8.20 14.75 -17.14
C THR A 122 -7.41 14.53 -18.43
N ASN A 123 -7.38 15.52 -19.32
CA ASN A 123 -6.59 15.47 -20.55
C ASN A 123 -5.07 15.37 -20.29
N LEU A 124 -4.59 15.73 -19.09
CA LEU A 124 -3.18 15.62 -18.72
C LEU A 124 -2.80 14.22 -18.20
N GLY A 125 -3.71 13.57 -17.46
CA GLY A 125 -3.42 12.31 -16.79
C GLY A 125 -4.37 12.03 -15.63
N ARG A 126 -3.95 11.14 -14.73
CA ARG A 126 -4.72 10.65 -13.59
C ARG A 126 -4.12 11.06 -12.24
N GLY A 127 -4.98 11.29 -11.26
CA GLY A 127 -4.61 11.51 -9.87
C GLY A 127 -5.50 10.72 -8.91
N ILE A 128 -4.93 10.28 -7.79
CA ILE A 128 -5.69 9.63 -6.71
C ILE A 128 -6.41 10.71 -5.90
N MET A 129 -7.74 10.60 -5.83
CA MET A 129 -8.61 11.48 -5.03
C MET A 129 -8.85 10.92 -3.62
N GLY A 130 -8.72 9.60 -3.44
CA GLY A 130 -8.93 8.93 -2.17
C GLY A 130 -9.03 7.42 -2.33
N VAL A 131 -9.29 6.74 -1.23
CA VAL A 131 -9.42 5.28 -1.15
C VAL A 131 -10.68 4.87 -0.40
N ILE A 132 -11.22 3.70 -0.74
CA ILE A 132 -12.24 2.99 0.02
C ILE A 132 -11.58 1.75 0.60
N ASP A 133 -11.24 1.80 1.89
CA ASP A 133 -10.57 0.72 2.62
C ASP A 133 -11.60 -0.08 3.43
N GLY A 134 -11.99 -1.24 2.92
CA GLY A 134 -12.96 -2.12 3.56
C GLY A 134 -14.39 -1.57 3.56
N TYR A 135 -15.10 -1.79 4.67
CA TYR A 135 -16.54 -1.58 4.76
C TYR A 135 -16.92 -0.49 5.77
N SER A 136 -18.07 0.15 5.55
CA SER A 136 -18.61 1.14 6.47
C SER A 136 -18.95 0.53 7.84
N PRO A 137 -18.79 1.30 8.95
CA PRO A 137 -19.11 0.82 10.29
C PRO A 137 -20.60 0.48 10.41
N LYS A 138 -20.90 -0.64 11.07
CA LYS A 138 -22.28 -1.13 11.28
C LYS A 138 -22.86 -0.80 12.67
N GLY A 139 -22.08 -0.14 13.51
CA GLY A 139 -22.43 0.18 14.89
C GLY A 139 -21.23 0.64 15.71
N VAL A 140 -21.43 0.79 17.01
CA VAL A 140 -20.40 1.14 18.01
C VAL A 140 -20.15 -0.08 18.90
N GLU A 141 -18.89 -0.30 19.29
CA GLU A 141 -18.51 -1.46 20.13
C GLU A 141 -19.23 -1.45 21.50
N ASP A 142 -19.75 -2.61 21.90
CA ASP A 142 -20.26 -2.86 23.26
C ASP A 142 -19.14 -3.35 24.20
N GLU A 143 -19.45 -3.60 25.46
CA GLU A 143 -18.45 -4.07 26.45
C GLU A 143 -17.86 -5.44 26.09
N LYS A 144 -18.61 -6.30 25.40
CA LYS A 144 -18.13 -7.59 24.93
C LYS A 144 -17.08 -7.40 23.83
N ALA A 145 -17.38 -6.60 22.82
CA ALA A 145 -16.47 -6.28 21.72
C ALA A 145 -15.20 -5.56 22.21
N LYS A 146 -15.33 -4.66 23.20
CA LYS A 146 -14.17 -4.03 23.85
C LYS A 146 -13.25 -5.07 24.50
N LYS A 147 -13.83 -6.05 25.21
CA LYS A 147 -13.06 -7.13 25.83
C LYS A 147 -12.39 -8.02 24.79
N GLU A 148 -13.09 -8.41 23.73
CA GLU A 148 -12.53 -9.20 22.62
C GLU A 148 -11.33 -8.50 21.97
N LYS A 149 -11.45 -7.20 21.69
CA LYS A 149 -10.34 -6.37 21.18
C LYS A 149 -9.17 -6.30 22.18
N TYR A 150 -9.46 -6.10 23.46
CA TYR A 150 -8.44 -6.02 24.53
C TYR A 150 -7.66 -7.34 24.65
N ASP A 151 -8.36 -8.46 24.63
CA ASP A 151 -7.79 -9.81 24.74
C ASP A 151 -7.01 -10.18 23.48
N PHE A 152 -7.51 -9.84 22.29
CA PHE A 152 -6.82 -10.08 21.02
C PHE A 152 -5.41 -9.47 21.00
N LEU A 153 -5.28 -8.20 21.41
CA LEU A 153 -4.00 -7.48 21.40
C LEU A 153 -2.95 -8.03 22.39
N ARG A 154 -3.40 -8.76 23.43
CA ARG A 154 -2.51 -9.34 24.47
C ARG A 154 -2.22 -10.81 24.24
N ASN A 155 -3.27 -11.56 23.90
CA ASN A 155 -3.24 -13.01 23.90
C ASN A 155 -2.97 -13.58 22.51
N ILE A 156 -3.38 -12.87 21.45
CA ILE A 156 -3.23 -13.36 20.06
C ILE A 156 -2.06 -12.68 19.38
N THR A 157 -2.03 -11.34 19.35
CA THR A 157 -0.93 -10.61 18.68
C THR A 157 0.28 -10.41 19.58
N GLY A 158 0.10 -10.39 20.91
CA GLY A 158 1.16 -10.12 21.88
C GLY A 158 1.71 -8.70 21.86
N TYR A 159 1.01 -7.73 21.25
CA TYR A 159 1.47 -6.34 21.11
C TYR A 159 1.25 -5.49 22.36
N LYS A 160 0.40 -5.92 23.29
CA LYS A 160 0.09 -5.22 24.53
C LYS A 160 0.31 -6.14 25.73
N ARG A 161 0.58 -5.52 26.88
CA ARG A 161 0.65 -6.16 28.20
C ARG A 161 -0.51 -5.63 29.04
#